data_AF-A0A7C4XW37-F1
#
_entry.id   AF-A0A7C4XW37-F1
#
_cell.length_a   1.000
_cell.length_b   1.000
_cell.length_c   1.000
_cell.angle_alpha   90.00
_cell.angle_beta   90.00
_cell.angle_gamma   90.00
#
_symmetry.space_group_name_H-M   'P 1'
#
loop_
_entity.id
_entity.type
_entity.pdbx_description
1 polymer ?
#
loop_
_entity_poly.entity_id
_entity_poly.type
_entity_poly.pdbx_seq_one_letter_code
_entity_poly.pdbx_strand_id
1 'polypeptide(L)'
;MKQIRTIDEINEKIKSGKVVVVTAEELIDLVEKDGIDKTAKKVDVVTTGTFGPMCSSGLFFNIGHTKPRIKISKAWLNGVEAYAGLAAVDLFIGASQLKEGDPENKVYPGEFKYGGGHV
;
A
#
# COMPACT_ATOMS: atom_id res chain seq x y z
N MET A 1 4.11 5.82 -22.43
CA MET A 1 5.52 6.03 -22.07
C MET A 1 6.25 4.71 -22.20
N LYS A 2 7.48 4.68 -22.72
CA LYS A 2 8.28 3.45 -22.77
C LYS A 2 8.58 3.01 -21.34
N GLN A 3 8.34 1.75 -21.01
CA GLN A 3 8.65 1.21 -19.67
C GLN A 3 10.17 1.33 -19.46
N ILE A 4 10.58 2.14 -18.48
CA ILE A 4 11.99 2.44 -18.19
C ILE A 4 12.60 1.36 -17.29
N ARG A 5 11.80 0.82 -16.35
CA ARG A 5 12.18 -0.20 -15.36
C ARG A 5 11.03 -1.15 -15.07
N THR A 6 11.35 -2.35 -14.60
CA THR A 6 10.39 -3.31 -14.03
C THR A 6 10.46 -3.33 -12.50
N ILE A 7 9.41 -3.85 -11.86
CA ILE A 7 9.40 -4.06 -10.40
C ILE A 7 10.47 -5.07 -9.99
N ASP A 8 10.71 -6.11 -10.80
CA ASP A 8 11.74 -7.11 -10.53
C ASP A 8 13.15 -6.49 -10.52
N GLU A 9 13.44 -5.60 -11.47
CA GLU A 9 14.71 -4.86 -11.51
C GLU A 9 14.89 -3.96 -10.28
N ILE A 10 13.82 -3.28 -9.84
CA ILE A 10 13.85 -2.45 -8.63
C ILE A 10 14.10 -3.32 -7.39
N ASN A 11 13.42 -4.47 -7.28
CA ASN A 11 13.61 -5.41 -6.17
C ASN A 11 15.05 -5.96 -6.11
N GLU A 12 15.66 -6.28 -7.25
CA GLU A 12 17.07 -6.71 -7.28
C GLU A 12 18.03 -5.58 -6.87
N LYS A 13 17.74 -4.32 -7.24
CA LYS A 13 18.50 -3.17 -6.75
C LYS A 13 18.35 -2.94 -5.24
N ILE A 14 17.15 -3.15 -4.69
CA ILE A 14 16.90 -3.07 -3.25
C ILE A 14 17.72 -4.14 -2.53
N LYS A 15 17.65 -5.40 -2.96
CA LYS A 15 18.41 -6.52 -2.37
C LYS A 15 19.92 -6.31 -2.44
N SER A 16 20.41 -5.70 -3.51
CA SER A 16 21.85 -5.44 -3.72
C SER A 16 22.34 -4.11 -3.13
N GLY A 17 21.46 -3.31 -2.50
CA GLY A 17 21.82 -2.00 -1.93
C GLY A 17 22.19 -0.93 -2.96
N LYS A 18 21.79 -1.11 -4.22
CA LYS A 18 22.09 -0.20 -5.35
C LYS A 18 20.91 0.67 -5.77
N VAL A 19 19.80 0.57 -5.04
CA VAL A 19 18.58 1.33 -5.31
C VAL A 19 18.81 2.83 -5.03
N VAL A 20 18.44 3.68 -5.98
CA VAL A 20 18.43 5.13 -5.79
C VAL A 20 17.06 5.55 -5.29
N VAL A 21 16.98 5.88 -4.01
CA VAL A 21 15.77 6.36 -3.34
C VAL A 21 15.91 7.86 -3.10
N VAL A 22 14.88 8.63 -3.43
CA VAL A 22 14.82 10.08 -3.18
C VAL A 22 13.49 10.46 -2.56
N THR A 23 13.43 11.57 -1.85
CA THR A 23 12.17 12.15 -1.40
C THR A 23 11.44 12.84 -2.56
N ALA A 24 10.13 13.10 -2.39
CA ALA A 24 9.37 13.89 -3.33
C ALA A 24 9.94 15.32 -3.50
N GLU A 25 10.53 15.88 -2.46
CA GLU A 25 11.19 17.19 -2.50
C GLU A 25 12.50 17.14 -3.31
N GLU A 26 13.36 16.16 -3.03
CA GLU A 26 14.63 15.95 -3.76
C GLU A 26 14.39 15.67 -5.25
N LEU A 27 13.26 15.03 -5.59
CA LEU A 27 12.89 14.78 -6.98
C LEU A 27 12.68 16.07 -7.77
N ILE A 28 12.08 17.09 -7.15
CA ILE A 28 11.78 18.37 -7.81
C ILE A 28 13.11 19.02 -8.23
N ASP A 29 14.07 19.12 -7.31
CA ASP A 29 15.40 19.68 -7.57
C ASP A 29 16.14 18.92 -8.67
N LEU A 30 16.07 17.58 -8.68
CA LEU A 30 16.69 16.74 -9.70
C LEU A 30 16.06 16.99 -11.08
N VAL A 31 14.73 17.11 -11.16
CA VAL A 31 14.03 17.38 -12.42
C VAL A 31 14.37 18.78 -12.95
N GLU A 32 14.46 19.79 -12.09
CA GLU A 32 14.85 21.15 -12.50
C GLU A 32 16.27 21.18 -13.06
N LYS A 33 17.19 20.43 -12.44
CA LYS A 33 18.60 20.40 -12.84
C LYS A 33 18.88 19.53 -14.06
N ASP A 34 18.36 18.30 -14.06
CA ASP A 34 18.74 17.25 -15.02
C ASP A 34 17.67 17.00 -16.08
N GLY A 35 16.45 17.50 -15.88
CA GLY A 35 15.27 17.22 -16.70
C GLY A 35 14.60 15.88 -16.38
N ILE A 36 13.34 15.74 -16.81
CA ILE A 36 12.49 14.57 -16.50
C ILE A 36 13.13 13.26 -16.99
N ASP A 37 13.59 13.22 -18.24
CA ASP A 37 14.08 11.98 -18.87
C ASP A 37 15.36 11.44 -18.20
N LYS A 38 16.27 12.32 -17.79
CA LYS A 38 17.50 11.90 -17.09
C LYS A 38 17.19 11.49 -15.65
N THR A 39 16.33 12.25 -14.97
CA THR A 39 15.93 11.97 -13.60
C THR A 39 15.22 10.62 -13.49
N ALA A 40 14.27 10.33 -14.40
CA ALA A 40 13.56 9.06 -14.45
C ALA A 40 14.48 7.85 -14.72
N LYS A 41 15.61 8.06 -15.41
CA LYS A 41 16.65 7.03 -15.60
C LYS A 41 17.59 6.88 -14.41
N LYS A 42 17.61 7.82 -13.47
CA LYS A 42 18.50 7.79 -12.30
C LYS A 42 17.79 7.29 -11.05
N VAL A 43 16.56 7.77 -10.81
CA VAL A 43 15.77 7.47 -9.60
C VAL A 43 15.02 6.15 -9.77
N ASP A 44 15.12 5.27 -8.76
CA ASP A 44 14.43 3.98 -8.73
C ASP A 44 13.14 4.04 -7.90
N VAL A 45 13.17 4.75 -6.77
CA VAL A 45 12.04 4.89 -5.85
C VAL A 45 11.93 6.35 -5.40
N VAL A 46 10.70 6.88 -5.41
CA VAL A 46 10.38 8.18 -4.81
C VAL A 46 9.58 7.91 -3.54
N THR A 47 10.07 8.38 -2.42
CA THR A 47 9.38 8.32 -1.14
C THR A 47 8.68 9.63 -0.87
N THR A 48 7.41 9.56 -0.50
CA THR A 48 6.66 10.70 0.00
C THR A 48 6.12 10.37 1.38
N GLY A 49 6.05 11.38 2.24
CA GLY A 49 5.49 11.27 3.57
C GLY A 49 4.62 12.48 3.83
N THR A 50 3.47 12.27 4.46
CA THR A 50 2.66 13.34 5.01
C THR A 50 2.57 13.15 6.52
N PHE A 51 2.79 14.22 7.28
CA PHE A 51 2.60 14.22 8.72
C PHE A 51 1.37 15.06 9.04
N GLY A 52 0.22 14.39 9.04
CA GLY A 52 -1.05 14.97 9.47
C GLY A 52 -1.96 13.87 10.01
N PRO A 53 -2.91 14.21 10.90
CA PRO A 53 -3.95 13.27 11.28
C PRO A 53 -4.76 12.92 10.02
N MET A 54 -4.48 11.75 9.45
CA MET A 54 -5.20 11.25 8.29
C MET A 54 -6.47 10.55 8.76
N CYS A 55 -7.61 11.21 8.54
CA CYS A 55 -8.89 10.52 8.56
C CYS A 55 -9.05 9.73 7.26
N SER A 56 -9.55 8.50 7.34
CA SER A 56 -9.86 7.64 6.18
C SER A 56 -8.66 6.99 5.47
N SER A 57 -7.69 6.46 6.21
CA SER A 57 -6.62 5.62 5.65
C SER A 57 -7.09 4.19 5.40
N GLY A 58 -6.62 3.58 4.30
CA GLY A 58 -6.89 2.19 3.95
C GLY A 58 -6.09 1.72 2.73
N LEU A 59 -6.22 0.44 2.41
CA LEU A 59 -5.55 -0.21 1.28
C LEU A 59 -6.59 -0.83 0.34
N PHE A 60 -6.51 -0.46 -0.94
CA PHE A 60 -7.25 -1.11 -2.04
C PHE A 60 -6.31 -2.08 -2.75
N PHE A 61 -6.71 -3.33 -2.94
CA PHE A 61 -5.86 -4.36 -3.54
C PHE A 61 -6.67 -5.48 -4.20
N ASN A 62 -6.00 -6.24 -5.07
CA ASN A 62 -6.57 -7.37 -5.81
C ASN A 62 -5.70 -8.61 -5.55
N ILE A 63 -6.32 -9.76 -5.25
CA ILE A 63 -5.58 -11.01 -4.97
C ILE A 63 -5.43 -11.93 -6.19
N GLY A 64 -5.94 -11.51 -7.34
CA GLY A 64 -5.99 -12.31 -8.56
C GLY A 64 -7.08 -13.38 -8.55
N HIS A 65 -7.39 -13.90 -9.73
CA HIS A 65 -8.30 -15.03 -9.86
C HIS A 65 -7.56 -16.36 -9.80
N THR A 66 -8.17 -17.33 -9.14
CA THR A 66 -7.84 -18.76 -9.29
C THR A 66 -8.34 -19.31 -10.63
N LYS A 67 -7.98 -20.57 -10.94
CA LYS A 67 -8.60 -21.36 -12.01
C LYS A 67 -9.26 -22.59 -11.37
N PRO A 68 -10.60 -22.71 -11.35
CA PRO A 68 -11.61 -21.81 -11.95
C PRO A 68 -11.71 -20.44 -11.25
N ARG A 69 -12.32 -19.45 -11.94
CA ARG A 69 -12.49 -18.08 -11.41
C ARG A 69 -13.39 -18.08 -10.17
N ILE A 70 -13.04 -17.24 -9.21
CA ILE A 70 -13.80 -17.01 -7.98
C ILE A 70 -14.43 -15.62 -7.95
N LYS A 71 -15.49 -15.47 -7.14
CA LYS A 71 -16.05 -14.20 -6.72
C LYS A 71 -16.09 -14.15 -5.20
N ILE A 72 -15.41 -13.16 -4.62
CA ILE A 72 -15.34 -12.96 -3.18
C ILE A 72 -16.60 -12.23 -2.73
N SER A 73 -17.35 -12.83 -1.82
CA SER A 73 -18.54 -12.23 -1.21
C SER A 73 -18.23 -11.53 0.12
N LYS A 74 -17.32 -12.10 0.91
CA LYS A 74 -16.76 -11.55 2.14
C LYS A 74 -15.31 -12.02 2.28
N ALA A 75 -14.47 -11.22 2.93
CA ALA A 75 -13.07 -11.56 3.17
C ALA A 75 -12.61 -11.04 4.53
N TRP A 76 -11.68 -11.80 5.12
CA TRP A 76 -10.96 -11.40 6.33
C TRP A 76 -9.47 -11.65 6.12
N LEU A 77 -8.66 -10.70 6.54
CA LEU A 77 -7.21 -10.83 6.62
C LEU A 77 -6.82 -10.81 8.09
N ASN A 78 -6.26 -11.93 8.59
CA ASN A 78 -5.92 -12.10 10.02
C ASN A 78 -7.09 -11.77 10.98
N GLY A 79 -8.32 -12.08 10.55
CA GLY A 79 -9.55 -11.79 11.31
C GLY A 79 -10.03 -10.35 11.21
N VAL A 80 -9.40 -9.47 10.42
CA VAL A 80 -9.88 -8.12 10.13
C VAL A 80 -10.67 -8.15 8.82
N GLU A 81 -11.90 -7.67 8.84
CA GLU A 81 -12.76 -7.66 7.65
C GLU A 81 -12.17 -6.76 6.56
N ALA A 82 -12.09 -7.28 5.33
CA ALA A 82 -11.81 -6.50 4.14
C ALA A 82 -13.08 -6.42 3.29
N TYR A 83 -13.50 -5.20 2.97
CA TYR A 83 -14.71 -4.95 2.19
C TYR A 83 -14.57 -5.58 0.80
N ALA A 84 -15.44 -6.55 0.54
CA ALA A 84 -15.66 -7.13 -0.79
C ALA A 84 -16.84 -6.41 -1.48
N GLY A 85 -17.08 -6.70 -2.76
CA GLY A 85 -18.18 -6.12 -3.53
C GLY A 85 -17.77 -4.97 -4.46
N LEU A 86 -16.48 -4.65 -4.52
CA LEU A 86 -15.91 -3.72 -5.49
C LEU A 86 -15.87 -4.33 -6.90
N ALA A 87 -15.45 -5.59 -6.99
CA ALA A 87 -15.57 -6.43 -8.18
C ALA A 87 -15.55 -7.92 -7.76
N ALA A 88 -14.92 -8.80 -8.56
CA ALA A 88 -14.88 -10.22 -8.26
C ALA A 88 -13.79 -10.61 -7.24
N VAL A 89 -12.62 -9.99 -7.27
CA VAL A 89 -11.46 -10.33 -6.40
C VAL A 89 -10.72 -9.09 -5.88
N ASP A 90 -11.37 -7.92 -5.96
CA ASP A 90 -10.90 -6.66 -5.39
C ASP A 90 -11.42 -6.50 -3.96
N LEU A 91 -10.56 -5.98 -3.08
CA LEU A 91 -10.80 -5.78 -1.66
C LEU A 91 -10.33 -4.40 -1.22
N PHE A 92 -11.02 -3.84 -0.23
CA PHE A 92 -10.58 -2.63 0.48
C PHE A 92 -10.56 -2.88 1.98
N ILE A 93 -9.44 -2.57 2.65
CA ILE A 93 -9.31 -2.67 4.11
C ILE A 93 -9.00 -1.29 4.70
N GLY A 94 -9.81 -0.87 5.67
CA GLY A 94 -9.59 0.37 6.41
C GLY A 94 -8.54 0.20 7.50
N ALA A 95 -7.63 1.16 7.66
CA ALA A 95 -6.57 1.08 8.68
C ALA A 95 -7.13 1.01 10.12
N SER A 96 -8.31 1.56 10.35
CA SER A 96 -9.02 1.51 11.64
C SER A 96 -10.00 0.35 11.78
N GLN A 97 -10.13 -0.53 10.78
CA GLN A 97 -11.06 -1.66 10.86
C GLN A 97 -10.60 -2.60 11.97
N LEU A 98 -11.48 -2.90 12.92
CA LEU A 98 -11.14 -3.80 14.03
C LEU A 98 -11.19 -5.26 13.59
N LYS A 99 -10.43 -6.08 14.31
CA LYS A 99 -10.56 -7.53 14.21
C LYS A 99 -11.99 -7.94 14.61
N GLU A 100 -12.55 -8.89 13.89
CA GLU A 100 -13.84 -9.49 14.24
C GLU A 100 -13.81 -10.01 15.68
N GLY A 101 -14.82 -9.62 16.47
CA GLY A 101 -14.93 -9.99 17.87
C GLY A 101 -14.18 -9.12 18.87
N ASP A 102 -13.59 -7.99 18.44
CA ASP A 102 -13.04 -7.00 19.38
C ASP A 102 -14.13 -6.54 20.37
N PRO A 103 -13.84 -6.45 21.69
CA PRO A 103 -14.82 -6.03 22.68
C PRO A 103 -15.17 -4.53 22.56
N GLU A 104 -14.44 -3.77 21.75
CA GLU A 104 -14.57 -2.34 21.57
C GLU A 104 -14.58 -1.65 22.94
N ASN A 105 -15.51 -0.72 23.15
CA ASN A 105 -15.71 -0.05 24.43
C ASN A 105 -16.67 -0.79 25.37
N LYS A 106 -17.03 -2.06 25.11
CA LYS A 106 -17.83 -2.84 26.08
C LYS A 106 -17.05 -3.09 27.38
N VAL A 107 -15.73 -3.09 27.30
CA VAL A 107 -14.82 -3.00 28.45
C VAL A 107 -14.08 -1.68 28.34
N TYR A 108 -14.42 -0.70 29.17
CA TYR A 108 -13.82 0.63 29.10
C TYR A 108 -12.51 0.72 29.92
N PRO A 109 -11.43 1.34 29.41
CA PRO A 109 -11.27 1.83 28.03
C PRO A 109 -10.94 0.66 27.08
N GLY A 110 -11.57 0.64 25.89
CA GLY A 110 -11.29 -0.38 24.88
C GLY A 110 -9.80 -0.41 24.52
N GLU A 111 -9.22 -1.60 24.39
CA GLU A 111 -7.76 -1.75 24.18
C GLU A 111 -7.34 -1.62 22.71
N PHE A 112 -8.25 -1.92 21.77
CA PHE A 112 -8.05 -1.81 20.31
C PHE A 112 -6.70 -2.37 19.82
N LYS A 113 -6.32 -3.57 20.30
CA LYS A 113 -4.97 -4.14 20.16
C LYS A 113 -4.58 -4.52 18.72
N TYR A 114 -5.54 -4.73 17.83
CA TYR A 114 -5.29 -5.20 16.47
C TYR A 114 -6.39 -4.75 15.51
N GLY A 115 -6.02 -4.45 14.27
CA GLY A 115 -6.92 -3.94 13.25
C GLY A 115 -6.24 -3.75 11.90
N GLY A 116 -6.89 -3.09 10.95
CA GLY A 116 -6.45 -3.04 9.56
C GLY A 116 -5.07 -2.41 9.33
N GLY A 117 -4.63 -1.50 10.20
CA GLY A 117 -3.28 -0.93 10.15
C GLY A 117 -2.16 -1.88 10.59
N HIS A 118 -2.50 -3.05 11.13
CA HIS A 118 -1.55 -4.09 11.56
C HIS A 118 -1.48 -5.28 10.59
N VAL A 119 -2.36 -5.30 9.58
CA VAL A 119 -2.42 -6.34 8.54
C VAL A 119 -1.37 -6.01 7.48
#